data_AF-A0A937PCA6-F1
#
_entry.id   AF-A0A937PCA6-F1
#
_cell.length_a   1.000
_cell.length_b   1.000
_cell.length_c   1.000
_cell.angle_alpha   90.00
_cell.angle_beta   90.00
_cell.angle_gamma   90.00
#
_symmetry.space_group_name_H-M   'P 1'
#
loop_
_entity.id
_entity.type
_entity.pdbx_description
1 polymer ?
#
loop_
_entity_poly.entity_id
_entity_poly.type
_entity_poly.pdbx_seq_one_letter_code
_entity_poly.pdbx_strand_id
1 'polypeptide(L)'
;MKHCDRILKISGINTSEYRYNHPAEIETLHIHNCPFCHNYHVYLVKVLRIPLLYKINSAEIKKLKKQDRLVRFFCCPVTGRDFPVTMTLFHTSREVIQNIEVVGLKKTRKTAS
;
A
#
# COMPACT_ATOMS: atom_id res chain seq x y z
N MET A 1 -22.67 -3.69 -11.31
CA MET A 1 -21.84 -4.84 -10.89
C MET A 1 -20.57 -4.87 -11.73
N LYS A 2 -19.38 -4.72 -11.12
CA LYS A 2 -18.14 -5.47 -11.44
C LYS A 2 -17.21 -5.37 -10.21
N HIS A 3 -17.18 -6.45 -9.42
CA HIS A 3 -16.25 -6.68 -8.32
C HIS A 3 -14.85 -6.90 -8.91
N CYS A 4 -13.86 -6.11 -8.50
CA CYS A 4 -12.45 -6.31 -8.82
C CYS A 4 -11.73 -6.86 -7.60
N ASP A 5 -12.03 -8.12 -7.25
CA ASP A 5 -11.27 -8.87 -6.26
C ASP A 5 -10.24 -9.76 -6.97
N ARG A 6 -9.02 -9.27 -7.14
CA ARG A 6 -7.86 -10.09 -7.52
C ARG A 6 -6.76 -9.92 -6.47
N ILE A 7 -6.82 -10.76 -5.45
CA ILE A 7 -5.73 -10.96 -4.49
C ILE A 7 -4.63 -11.74 -5.21
N LEU A 8 -3.55 -11.06 -5.60
CA LEU A 8 -2.34 -11.72 -6.10
C LEU A 8 -1.36 -11.92 -4.93
N LYS A 9 -1.21 -13.18 -4.51
CA LYS A 9 -0.13 -13.63 -3.63
C LYS A 9 1.18 -13.64 -4.43
N ILE A 10 2.20 -12.93 -3.97
CA ILE A 10 3.57 -13.15 -4.44
C ILE A 10 4.50 -13.39 -3.24
N SER A 11 5.10 -14.57 -3.35
CA SER A 11 6.23 -15.24 -2.71
C SER A 11 7.35 -14.39 -2.09
N GLY A 12 7.87 -14.88 -0.96
CA GLY A 12 9.21 -14.52 -0.48
C GLY A 12 9.46 -14.64 1.03
N ILE A 13 8.40 -14.78 1.84
CA ILE A 13 8.54 -14.90 3.30
C ILE A 13 7.94 -16.23 3.72
N ASN A 14 8.75 -17.08 4.33
CA ASN A 14 8.29 -18.33 4.94
C ASN A 14 7.48 -17.96 6.19
N THR A 15 6.17 -17.82 6.06
CA THR A 15 5.23 -17.31 7.08
C THR A 15 4.65 -18.42 7.97
N SER A 16 5.28 -19.59 8.04
CA SER A 16 4.69 -20.78 8.65
C SER A 16 4.45 -20.71 10.16
N GLU A 17 4.89 -19.67 10.87
CA GLU A 17 4.83 -19.67 12.35
C GLU A 17 4.10 -18.51 13.04
N TYR A 18 3.61 -17.49 12.34
CA TYR A 18 3.12 -16.30 13.07
C TYR A 18 1.77 -15.80 12.59
N ARG A 19 0.70 -16.33 13.22
CA ARG A 19 -0.65 -15.75 13.20
C ARG A 19 -0.77 -14.66 14.27
N TYR A 20 -0.08 -13.53 14.08
CA TYR A 20 -0.39 -12.32 14.85
C TYR A 20 -1.29 -11.43 13.99
N ASN A 21 -2.57 -11.34 14.38
CA ASN A 21 -3.54 -10.44 13.75
C ASN A 21 -3.30 -9.02 14.25
N HIS A 22 -2.29 -8.31 13.72
CA HIS A 22 -2.28 -6.86 13.90
C HIS A 22 -3.39 -6.23 13.06
N PRO A 23 -4.10 -5.23 13.60
CA PRO A 23 -5.11 -4.51 12.84
C PRO A 23 -4.40 -3.80 11.69
N ALA A 24 -4.75 -4.17 10.47
CA ALA A 24 -4.22 -3.47 9.30
C ALA A 24 -4.75 -2.03 9.31
N GLU A 25 -3.85 -1.07 9.16
CA GLU A 25 -4.19 0.35 9.18
C GLU A 25 -4.70 0.78 7.80
N ILE A 26 -5.76 1.58 7.77
CA ILE A 26 -6.27 2.17 6.53
C ILE A 26 -5.61 3.53 6.34
N GLU A 27 -4.75 3.62 5.34
CA GLU A 27 -4.09 4.84 4.90
C GLU A 27 -4.77 5.42 3.65
N THR A 28 -4.56 6.70 3.38
CA THR A 28 -5.05 7.36 2.17
C THR A 28 -3.92 7.61 1.18
N LEU A 29 -4.08 7.13 -0.05
CA LEU A 29 -3.16 7.42 -1.15
C LEU A 29 -3.76 8.46 -2.09
N HIS A 30 -2.98 9.49 -2.37
CA HIS A 30 -3.37 10.59 -3.25
C HIS A 30 -2.71 10.44 -4.63
N ILE A 31 -3.52 10.38 -5.68
CA ILE A 31 -3.06 10.39 -7.07
C ILE A 31 -3.49 11.71 -7.68
N HIS A 32 -2.52 12.61 -7.84
CA HIS A 32 -2.80 13.98 -8.27
C HIS A 32 -3.19 14.10 -9.75
N ASN A 33 -2.64 13.23 -10.60
CA ASN A 33 -2.91 13.24 -12.02
C ASN A 33 -3.11 11.79 -12.49
N CYS A 34 -4.36 11.38 -12.67
CA CYS A 34 -4.66 10.09 -13.28
C CYS A 34 -4.20 10.09 -14.75
N PRO A 35 -3.44 9.08 -15.22
CA PRO A 35 -2.97 9.04 -16.60
C PRO A 35 -4.12 8.90 -17.64
N PHE A 36 -5.34 8.58 -17.20
CA PHE A 36 -6.48 8.37 -18.10
C PHE A 36 -7.52 9.49 -18.08
N CYS A 37 -7.86 10.02 -16.90
CA CYS A 37 -8.89 11.05 -16.79
C CYS A 37 -8.37 12.39 -16.28
N HIS A 38 -7.05 12.50 -16.05
CA HIS A 38 -6.34 13.70 -15.56
C HIS A 38 -6.83 14.29 -14.23
N ASN A 39 -7.77 13.62 -13.57
CA ASN A 39 -8.36 14.04 -12.31
C ASN A 39 -7.52 13.58 -11.11
N TYR A 40 -7.79 14.21 -9.97
CA TYR A 40 -7.29 13.83 -8.67
C TYR A 40 -8.15 12.71 -8.06
N HIS A 41 -7.50 11.66 -7.56
CA HIS A 41 -8.15 10.56 -6.86
C HIS A 41 -7.53 10.33 -5.47
N VAL A 42 -8.37 9.94 -4.52
CA VAL A 42 -7.96 9.49 -3.19
C VAL A 42 -8.40 8.06 -3.00
N TYR A 43 -7.45 7.15 -2.88
CA TYR A 43 -7.70 5.74 -2.61
C TYR A 43 -7.51 5.43 -1.14
N LEU A 44 -8.28 4.47 -0.65
CA LEU A 44 -8.07 3.85 0.65
C LEU A 44 -7.17 2.63 0.43
N VAL A 45 -6.13 2.54 1.22
CA VAL A 45 -5.12 1.50 1.13
C VAL A 45 -4.95 0.88 2.50
N LYS A 46 -5.16 -0.43 2.60
CA LYS A 46 -4.93 -1.21 3.81
C LYS A 46 -3.47 -1.65 3.82
N VAL A 47 -2.72 -1.17 4.81
CA VAL A 47 -1.31 -1.50 5.00
C VAL A 47 -1.20 -2.50 6.14
N LEU A 48 -0.73 -3.69 5.81
CA LEU A 48 -0.45 -4.73 6.78
C LEU A 48 1.00 -4.57 7.26
N ARG A 49 1.16 -4.30 8.54
CA ARG A 49 2.45 -4.14 9.20
C ARG A 49 2.69 -5.29 10.17
N ILE A 50 3.91 -5.79 10.23
CA ILE A 50 4.37 -6.79 11.20
C ILE A 50 5.25 -6.08 12.22
N PRO A 51 5.07 -6.33 13.53
CA PRO A 51 5.92 -5.73 14.54
C PRO A 51 7.30 -6.39 14.49
N LEU A 52 8.33 -5.58 14.63
CA LEU A 52 9.70 -6.03 14.80
C LEU A 52 9.87 -6.49 16.25
N LEU A 53 9.88 -7.80 16.48
CA LEU A 53 10.20 -8.35 17.80
C LEU A 53 11.68 -8.07 18.10
N TYR A 54 11.92 -7.25 19.12
CA TYR A 54 13.23 -6.78 19.54
C TYR A 54 14.13 -7.92 20.05
N LYS A 55 14.91 -8.52 19.14
CA LYS A 55 16.29 -8.99 19.39
C LYS A 55 17.25 -8.32 18.41
N ILE A 56 16.95 -7.06 18.07
CA ILE A 56 17.61 -6.32 17.00
C ILE A 56 18.55 -5.31 17.65
N ASN A 57 19.85 -5.44 17.41
CA ASN A 57 20.84 -4.53 17.97
C ASN A 57 20.60 -3.10 17.43
N SER A 58 20.99 -2.07 18.18
CA SER A 58 20.83 -0.66 17.77
C SER A 58 21.45 -0.32 16.40
N ALA A 59 22.44 -1.10 15.94
CA ALA A 59 23.01 -1.04 14.59
C ALA A 59 22.04 -1.51 13.48
N GLU A 60 21.19 -2.50 13.77
CA GLU A 60 20.21 -3.03 12.83
C GLU A 60 18.94 -2.16 12.79
N ILE A 61 18.58 -1.49 13.89
CA ILE A 61 17.51 -0.47 13.92
C ILE A 61 17.81 0.68 12.95
N LYS A 62 19.07 1.11 12.83
CA LYS A 62 19.48 2.12 11.83
C LYS A 62 19.29 1.61 10.39
N LYS A 63 19.45 0.30 10.15
CA LYS A 63 19.18 -0.35 8.84
C LYS A 63 17.70 -0.56 8.56
N LEU A 64 16.80 -0.36 9.54
CA LEU A 64 15.35 -0.53 9.41
C LEU A 64 14.61 0.74 9.01
N LYS A 65 15.26 1.91 8.98
CA LYS A 65 14.76 3.12 8.29
C LYS A 65 14.81 2.95 6.76
N LYS A 66 14.41 1.77 6.27
CA LYS A 66 14.31 1.48 4.85
C LYS A 66 13.04 2.08 4.30
N GLN A 67 13.10 2.36 3.01
CA GLN A 67 11.95 2.74 2.21
C GLN A 67 11.71 1.58 1.26
N ASP A 68 10.48 1.08 1.22
CA ASP A 68 10.10 0.15 0.17
C ASP A 68 9.44 0.94 -0.95
N ARG A 69 9.98 0.77 -2.14
CA ARG A 69 9.38 1.28 -3.37
C ARG A 69 8.55 0.16 -3.98
N LEU A 70 7.24 0.37 -4.05
CA LEU A 70 6.29 -0.66 -4.42
C LEU A 70 5.48 -0.18 -5.62
N VAL A 71 5.21 -1.10 -6.54
CA VAL A 71 4.30 -0.85 -7.65
C VAL A 71 2.99 -1.59 -7.38
N ARG A 72 1.88 -0.87 -7.49
CA ARG A 72 0.52 -1.42 -7.38
C ARG A 72 -0.35 -0.88 -8.50
N PHE A 73 -1.30 -1.69 -8.95
CA PHE A 73 -2.27 -1.28 -9.96
C PHE A 73 -3.46 -0.60 -9.29
N PHE A 74 -3.89 0.52 -9.85
CA PHE A 74 -5.05 1.29 -9.43
C PHE A 74 -6.01 1.39 -10.61
N CYS A 75 -7.31 1.29 -10.33
CA CYS A 75 -8.35 1.43 -11.33
C CYS A 75 -8.85 2.87 -11.34
N CYS A 76 -8.79 3.53 -12.50
CA CYS A 76 -9.38 4.85 -12.67
C CYS A 76 -10.91 4.75 -12.56
N PRO A 77 -11.57 5.44 -11.61
CA PRO A 77 -13.02 5.30 -11.42
C PRO A 77 -13.85 5.95 -12.54
N VAL A 78 -13.23 6.82 -13.36
CA VAL A 78 -13.91 7.50 -14.47
C VAL A 78 -13.88 6.64 -15.73
N THR A 79 -12.74 6.02 -16.03
CA THR A 79 -12.53 5.27 -17.29
C THR A 79 -12.59 3.75 -17.11
N GLY A 80 -12.53 3.26 -15.87
CA GLY A 80 -12.45 1.83 -15.53
C GLY A 80 -11.12 1.17 -15.91
N ARG A 81 -10.10 1.95 -16.31
CA ARG A 81 -8.80 1.42 -16.75
C ARG A 81 -7.80 1.34 -15.60
N ASP A 82 -7.06 0.24 -15.56
CA ASP A 82 -6.00 0.03 -14.58
C ASP A 82 -4.69 0.70 -15.01
N PHE A 83 -3.99 1.29 -14.05
CA PHE A 83 -2.66 1.87 -14.25
C PHE A 83 -1.74 1.53 -13.09
N PRO A 84 -0.44 1.32 -13.36
CA PRO A 84 0.53 1.13 -12.30
C PRO A 84 0.86 2.46 -11.62
N VAL A 85 0.95 2.43 -10.31
CA VAL A 85 1.37 3.54 -9.47
C VAL A 85 2.53 3.06 -8.64
N THR A 86 3.63 3.82 -8.69
CA THR A 86 4.76 3.60 -7.82
C THR A 86 4.59 4.43 -6.56
N MET A 87 4.55 3.78 -5.41
CA MET A 87 4.48 4.43 -4.11
C MET A 87 5.74 4.10 -3.30
N THR A 88 6.14 5.06 -2.46
CA THR A 88 7.19 4.86 -1.48
C THR A 88 6.52 4.82 -0.12
N LEU A 89 6.65 3.68 0.57
CA LEU A 89 6.19 3.56 1.94
C LEU A 89 7.38 3.44 2.90
N PHE A 90 7.18 4.00 4.08
CA PHE A 90 8.19 4.05 5.12
C PHE A 90 7.91 2.96 6.16
N HIS A 91 8.93 2.16 6.42
CA HIS A 91 8.97 1.31 7.62
C HIS A 91 9.07 2.21 8.86
N THR A 92 8.47 1.78 9.96
CA THR A 92 8.60 2.48 11.25
C THR A 92 9.72 1.83 12.07
N SER A 93 10.14 2.46 13.17
CA SER A 93 11.15 1.87 14.07
C SER A 93 10.66 0.63 14.82
N ARG A 94 9.35 0.31 14.72
CA ARG A 94 8.70 -0.78 15.44
C ARG A 94 8.05 -1.79 14.51
N GLU A 95 7.84 -1.45 13.24
CA GLU A 95 7.05 -2.27 12.33
C GLU A 95 7.56 -2.20 10.90
N VAL A 96 7.48 -3.33 10.21
CA VAL A 96 7.79 -3.44 8.79
C VAL A 96 6.53 -3.70 7.97
N ILE A 97 6.51 -3.15 6.76
CA ILE A 97 5.40 -3.35 5.82
C ILE A 97 5.49 -4.76 5.25
N GLN A 98 4.42 -5.53 5.43
CA GLN A 98 4.28 -6.88 4.87
C GLN A 98 3.51 -6.87 3.56
N ASN A 99 2.37 -6.16 3.54
CA ASN A 99 1.49 -6.14 2.39
C ASN A 99 0.69 -4.84 2.31
N ILE A 100 0.21 -4.54 1.11
CA ILE A 100 -0.56 -3.34 0.78
C ILE A 100 -1.68 -3.77 -0.16
N GLU A 101 -2.90 -3.44 0.23
CA GLU A 101 -4.12 -3.76 -0.51
C GLU A 101 -4.93 -2.49 -0.75
N VAL A 102 -5.38 -2.28 -1.99
CA VAL A 102 -6.26 -1.16 -2.30
C VAL A 102 -7.69 -1.58 -1.94
N VAL A 103 -8.27 -0.93 -0.93
CA VAL A 103 -9.59 -1.31 -0.39
C VAL A 103 -10.73 -0.47 -0.95
N GLY A 104 -10.45 0.67 -1.57
CA GLY A 104 -11.50 1.45 -2.22
C GLY A 104 -11.10 2.86 -2.64
N LEU A 105 -12.10 3.63 -3.06
CA LEU A 105 -11.97 5.02 -3.47
C LEU A 105 -12.70 5.92 -2.46
N LYS A 106 -11.97 6.87 -1.87
CA LYS A 106 -12.54 7.86 -0.94
C LYS A 106 -13.11 9.07 -1.68
N LYS A 107 -12.41 9.57 -2.69
CA LYS A 107 -12.79 10.81 -3.38
C LYS A 107 -12.20 10.91 -4.78
N THR A 108 -12.94 11.57 -5.67
CA THR A 108 -12.42 12.08 -6.94
C THR A 108 -12.72 13.58 -7.05
N ARG A 109 -11.75 14.37 -7.54
CA ARG A 109 -11.93 15.79 -7.84
C ARG A 109 -11.31 16.11 -9.19
N LYS A 110 -11.95 16.96 -9.99
CA LYS A 110 -11.27 17.56 -11.15
C LYS A 110 -10.11 18.41 -10.65
N THR A 111 -8.94 18.22 -11.24
CA THR A 111 -7.82 19.15 -11.09
C THR A 111 -8.21 20.44 -11.81
N ALA A 112 -8.00 21.59 -11.16
CA ALA A 112 -8.14 22.87 -11.85
C ALA A 112 -7.02 22.94 -12.89
N SER A 113 -7.39 22.96 -14.17
CA SER A 113 -6.48 23.23 -15.27
C SER A 113 -6.20 24.73 -15.36
#